data_AF-A0AB35YA17-F1
#
_entry.id   AF-A0AB35YA17-F1
#
_cell.length_a   1.000
_cell.length_b   1.000
_cell.length_c   1.000
_cell.angle_alpha   90.00
_cell.angle_beta   90.00
_cell.angle_gamma   90.00
#
_symmetry.space_group_name_H-M   'P 1'
#
loop_
_entity.id
_entity.type
_entity.pdbx_description
1 polymer ?
#
loop_
_entity_poly.entity_id
_entity_poly.type
_entity_poly.pdbx_seq_one_letter_code
_entity_poly.pdbx_strand_id
1 'polypeptide(L)'
;MIVRTKKKPSYKLISTYKTELMGVAAISVLIGHAGTAIMADTGAILLVPKMATLICTLMYMFFFLSGFGCFYSLNKSNDIHKFYNNRIKKVLLPYLVISSIAYAIKYFILEFSFRKFIEAEFFISFWMKNEGAWYIAVVAVLYVVYPVLYNIQKSTKGKKL
;
A
#
# COMPACT_ATOMS: atom_id res chain seq x y z
N MET A 1 -11.67 -44.47 -11.57
CA MET A 1 -11.77 -42.99 -11.71
C MET A 1 -10.94 -42.34 -10.61
N ILE A 2 -9.72 -41.88 -10.91
CA ILE A 2 -8.84 -41.23 -9.91
C ILE A 2 -9.32 -39.79 -9.73
N VAL A 3 -10.02 -39.52 -8.63
CA VAL A 3 -10.34 -38.14 -8.22
C VAL A 3 -9.02 -37.47 -7.82
N ARG A 4 -8.45 -36.66 -8.72
CA ARG A 4 -7.31 -35.81 -8.39
C ARG A 4 -7.76 -34.79 -7.33
N THR A 5 -7.41 -35.05 -6.07
CA THR A 5 -7.57 -34.05 -5.01
C THR A 5 -6.69 -32.85 -5.37
N LYS A 6 -7.30 -31.69 -5.64
CA LYS A 6 -6.53 -30.46 -5.88
C LYS A 6 -5.79 -30.11 -4.60
N LYS A 7 -4.46 -30.31 -4.58
CA LYS A 7 -3.59 -29.92 -3.47
C LYS A 7 -3.81 -28.43 -3.20
N LYS A 8 -4.28 -28.09 -1.99
CA LYS A 8 -4.51 -26.68 -1.62
C LYS A 8 -3.16 -25.96 -1.68
N PRO A 9 -3.04 -24.81 -2.36
CA PRO A 9 -1.79 -24.06 -2.38
C PRO A 9 -1.39 -23.70 -0.95
N SER A 10 -0.13 -23.97 -0.57
CA SER A 10 0.39 -23.69 0.76
C SER A 10 0.95 -22.26 0.81
N TYR A 11 0.16 -21.34 1.33
CA TYR A 11 0.54 -19.93 1.52
C TYR A 11 1.04 -19.63 2.94
N LYS A 12 1.35 -20.68 3.73
CA LYS A 12 1.75 -20.57 5.14
C LYS A 12 2.99 -19.71 5.32
N LEU A 13 4.01 -19.90 4.47
CA LEU A 13 5.27 -19.14 4.53
C LEU A 13 5.06 -17.64 4.31
N ILE A 14 4.26 -17.26 3.30
CA ILE A 14 3.96 -15.85 3.00
C ILE A 14 3.21 -15.21 4.17
N SER A 15 2.26 -15.93 4.78
CA SER A 15 1.55 -15.39 5.95
C SER A 15 2.42 -15.28 7.20
N THR A 16 3.37 -16.20 7.39
CA THR A 16 4.30 -16.20 8.52
C THR A 16 5.27 -15.02 8.42
N TYR A 17 5.88 -14.80 7.25
CA TYR A 17 6.90 -13.78 7.05
C TYR A 17 6.35 -12.44 6.51
N LYS A 18 5.04 -12.21 6.60
CA LYS A 18 4.40 -11.02 6.00
C LYS A 18 4.96 -9.72 6.56
N THR A 19 5.26 -9.67 7.86
CA THR A 19 5.73 -8.44 8.52
C THR A 19 7.16 -8.12 8.10
N GLU A 20 8.00 -9.14 8.01
CA GLU A 20 9.38 -9.10 7.57
C GLU A 20 9.44 -8.66 6.11
N LEU A 21 8.58 -9.22 5.24
CA LEU A 21 8.48 -8.80 3.84
C LEU A 21 8.01 -7.34 3.70
N MET A 22 7.10 -6.87 4.56
CA MET A 22 6.73 -5.45 4.61
C MET A 22 7.89 -4.56 5.08
N GLY A 23 8.71 -5.04 6.03
CA GLY A 23 9.91 -4.35 6.49
C GLY A 23 10.96 -4.20 5.40
N VAL A 24 11.24 -5.26 4.64
CA VAL A 24 12.16 -5.22 3.49
C VAL A 24 11.66 -4.22 2.44
N ALA A 25 10.36 -4.22 2.14
CA ALA A 25 9.75 -3.25 1.23
C ALA A 25 9.83 -1.81 1.77
N ALA A 26 9.71 -1.59 3.08
CA ALA A 26 9.85 -0.26 3.68
C ALA A 26 11.27 0.28 3.52
N ILE A 27 12.27 -0.55 3.84
CA ILE A 27 13.69 -0.19 3.70
C ILE A 27 14.01 0.13 2.23
N SER A 28 13.48 -0.65 1.30
CA SER A 28 13.73 -0.43 -0.13
C SER A 28 13.18 0.90 -0.63
N VAL A 29 12.02 1.34 -0.12
CA VAL A 29 11.44 2.66 -0.40
C VAL A 29 12.33 3.79 0.17
N LEU A 30 12.84 3.63 1.40
CA LEU A 30 13.75 4.61 2.00
C LEU A 30 15.04 4.76 1.19
N ILE A 31 15.64 3.64 0.76
CA ILE A 31 16.83 3.64 -0.11
C ILE A 31 16.53 4.32 -1.44
N GLY A 32 15.37 4.04 -2.04
CA GLY A 32 14.93 4.69 -3.28
C GLY A 32 14.84 6.21 -3.16
N HIS A 33 14.18 6.71 -2.11
CA HIS A 33 14.06 8.15 -1.86
C HIS A 33 15.39 8.82 -1.53
N ALA A 34 16.24 8.17 -0.70
CA ALA A 34 17.58 8.68 -0.40
C ALA A 34 18.45 8.75 -1.67
N GLY A 35 18.39 7.72 -2.52
CA GLY A 35 19.09 7.71 -3.81
C GLY A 35 18.67 8.86 -4.71
N THR A 36 17.36 9.14 -4.83
CA THR A 36 16.87 10.28 -5.63
C THR A 36 17.25 11.64 -5.05
N ALA A 37 17.32 11.79 -3.73
CA ALA A 37 17.73 13.04 -3.09
C ALA A 37 19.22 13.31 -3.30
N ILE A 38 20.07 12.29 -3.14
CA ILE A 38 21.51 12.40 -3.39
C ILE A 38 21.78 12.80 -4.85
N MET A 39 21.00 12.27 -5.81
CA MET A 39 21.09 12.66 -7.22
C MET A 39 20.82 14.15 -7.46
N ALA A 40 19.82 14.71 -6.79
CA ALA A 40 19.45 16.12 -6.94
C ALA A 40 20.57 17.06 -6.45
N ASP A 41 21.33 16.65 -5.42
CA ASP A 41 22.33 17.50 -4.77
C ASP A 41 23.76 17.31 -5.31
N THR A 42 24.12 16.12 -5.82
CA THR A 42 25.54 15.79 -6.09
C THR A 42 25.90 15.49 -7.55
N GLY A 43 24.92 15.39 -8.46
CA GLY A 43 25.17 15.09 -9.88
C GLY A 43 25.86 13.73 -10.14
N ALA A 44 25.88 12.83 -9.16
CA ALA A 44 26.66 11.60 -9.19
C ALA A 44 26.17 10.57 -10.26
N ILE A 45 27.17 9.95 -10.88
CA ILE A 45 27.24 9.03 -12.03
C ILE A 45 26.12 7.94 -12.11
N LEU A 46 25.70 7.67 -13.36
CA LEU A 46 24.69 6.73 -13.90
C LEU A 46 24.42 5.36 -13.22
N LEU A 47 25.31 4.83 -12.38
CA LEU A 47 25.19 3.46 -11.82
C LEU A 47 24.47 3.41 -10.45
N VAL A 48 24.75 4.36 -9.56
CA VAL A 48 24.04 4.48 -8.26
C VAL A 48 22.53 4.70 -8.45
N PRO A 49 22.07 5.54 -9.41
CA PRO A 49 20.65 5.73 -9.71
C PRO A 49 19.93 4.46 -10.18
N LYS A 50 20.57 3.65 -11.03
CA LYS A 50 19.96 2.43 -11.59
C LYS A 50 19.73 1.38 -10.50
N MET A 51 20.71 1.19 -9.62
CA MET A 51 20.60 0.26 -8.49
C MET A 51 19.56 0.73 -7.46
N ALA A 52 19.54 2.02 -7.13
CA ALA A 52 18.52 2.59 -6.25
C ALA A 52 17.11 2.43 -6.83
N THR A 53 16.93 2.65 -8.14
CA THR A 53 15.65 2.46 -8.83
C THR A 53 15.20 1.00 -8.81
N LEU A 54 16.12 0.05 -9.06
CA LEU A 54 15.83 -1.38 -8.99
C LEU A 54 15.42 -1.80 -7.57
N ILE A 55 16.11 -1.33 -6.54
CA ILE A 55 15.74 -1.58 -5.14
C ILE A 55 14.37 -0.94 -4.84
N CYS A 56 14.11 0.26 -5.35
CA CYS A 56 12.83 0.94 -5.19
C CYS A 56 11.65 0.13 -5.75
N THR A 57 11.86 -0.71 -6.78
CA THR A 57 10.79 -1.59 -7.31
C THR A 57 10.26 -2.61 -6.29
N LEU A 58 11.03 -2.92 -5.23
CA LEU A 58 10.54 -3.75 -4.13
C LEU A 58 9.37 -3.09 -3.38
N MET A 59 9.09 -1.80 -3.59
CA MET A 59 7.87 -1.15 -3.11
C MET A 59 6.60 -1.87 -3.59
N TYR A 60 6.63 -2.53 -4.76
CA TYR A 60 5.46 -3.24 -5.29
C TYR A 60 5.07 -4.44 -4.41
N MET A 61 5.99 -4.96 -3.58
CA MET A 61 5.68 -5.95 -2.55
C MET A 61 4.62 -5.45 -1.57
N PHE A 62 4.55 -4.14 -1.31
CA PHE A 62 3.51 -3.58 -0.47
C PHE A 62 2.11 -3.76 -1.06
N PHE A 63 1.95 -3.57 -2.38
CA PHE A 63 0.68 -3.83 -3.05
C PHE A 63 0.33 -5.31 -3.02
N PHE A 64 1.31 -6.18 -3.30
CA PHE A 64 1.10 -7.62 -3.24
C PHE A 64 0.67 -8.09 -1.85
N LEU A 65 1.39 -7.70 -0.79
CA LEU A 65 1.09 -8.09 0.59
C LEU A 65 -0.21 -7.44 1.11
N SER A 66 -0.53 -6.23 0.66
CA SER A 66 -1.81 -5.58 0.95
C SER A 66 -2.98 -6.33 0.33
N GLY A 67 -2.89 -6.67 -0.95
CA GLY A 67 -3.89 -7.49 -1.65
C GLY A 67 -4.03 -8.88 -1.03
N PHE A 68 -2.91 -9.53 -0.70
CA PHE A 68 -2.89 -10.81 -0.02
C PHE A 68 -3.55 -10.73 1.38
N GLY A 69 -3.28 -9.67 2.12
CA GLY A 69 -3.95 -9.39 3.40
C GLY A 69 -5.46 -9.19 3.25
N CYS A 70 -5.91 -8.63 2.13
CA CYS A 70 -7.34 -8.48 1.83
C CYS A 70 -8.01 -9.83 1.58
N PHE A 71 -7.39 -10.67 0.74
CA PHE A 71 -7.84 -12.03 0.47
C PHE A 71 -7.99 -12.87 1.73
N TYR A 72 -6.97 -12.86 2.59
CA TYR A 72 -6.99 -13.67 3.81
C TYR A 72 -8.05 -13.17 4.80
N SER A 73 -8.22 -11.85 4.95
CA SER A 73 -9.19 -11.29 5.89
C SER A 73 -10.62 -11.63 5.55
N LEU A 74 -11.02 -11.48 4.28
CA LEU A 74 -12.39 -11.80 3.85
C LEU A 74 -12.63 -13.31 3.79
N ASN A 75 -11.66 -14.13 3.38
CA ASN A 75 -11.83 -15.58 3.42
C ASN A 75 -11.92 -16.17 4.83
N LYS A 76 -11.25 -15.55 5.82
CA LYS A 76 -11.28 -16.04 7.20
C LYS A 76 -12.55 -15.65 7.95
N SER A 77 -13.06 -14.45 7.72
CA SER A 77 -14.18 -13.90 8.51
C SER A 77 -15.49 -13.76 7.74
N ASN A 78 -15.43 -13.64 6.41
CA ASN A 78 -16.56 -13.30 5.54
C ASN A 78 -17.36 -12.07 6.03
N ASP A 79 -16.71 -11.17 6.75
CA ASP A 79 -17.31 -9.98 7.37
C ASP A 79 -16.65 -8.72 6.81
N ILE A 80 -17.45 -7.97 6.04
CA ILE A 80 -17.02 -6.74 5.35
C ILE A 80 -16.84 -5.58 6.35
N HIS A 81 -17.65 -5.50 7.40
CA HIS A 81 -17.51 -4.46 8.42
C HIS A 81 -16.22 -4.64 9.20
N LYS A 82 -15.93 -5.87 9.64
CA LYS A 82 -14.66 -6.22 10.28
C LYS A 82 -13.48 -6.03 9.34
N PHE A 83 -13.65 -6.27 8.03
CA PHE A 83 -12.64 -5.96 7.04
C PHE A 83 -12.28 -4.47 7.06
N TYR A 84 -13.23 -3.56 6.85
CA TYR A 84 -12.97 -2.12 6.79
C TYR A 84 -12.41 -1.58 8.11
N ASN A 85 -12.99 -1.96 9.25
CA ASN A 85 -12.52 -1.53 10.56
C ASN A 85 -11.04 -1.85 10.80
N ASN A 86 -10.62 -3.05 10.40
CA ASN A 86 -9.23 -3.45 10.51
C ASN A 86 -8.28 -2.64 9.61
N ARG A 87 -8.73 -2.14 8.45
CA ARG A 87 -7.90 -1.35 7.53
C ARG A 87 -7.83 0.10 7.97
N ILE A 88 -8.94 0.64 8.46
CA ILE A 88 -8.96 1.97 9.08
C ILE A 88 -7.95 2.01 10.23
N LYS A 89 -8.02 1.07 11.17
CA LYS A 89 -7.12 1.04 12.33
C LYS A 89 -5.64 0.80 12.00
N LYS A 90 -5.35 0.03 10.95
CA LYS A 90 -3.97 -0.39 10.62
C LYS A 90 -3.28 0.47 9.58
N VAL A 91 -4.03 1.21 8.76
CA VAL A 91 -3.49 1.96 7.62
C VAL A 91 -3.94 3.41 7.66
N LEU A 92 -5.24 3.68 7.66
CA LEU A 92 -5.74 5.06 7.55
C LEU A 92 -5.48 5.88 8.82
N LEU A 93 -5.75 5.33 10.01
CA LEU A 93 -5.55 6.06 11.26
C LEU A 93 -4.07 6.38 11.51
N PRO A 94 -3.11 5.43 11.38
CA PRO A 94 -1.69 5.76 11.48
C PRO A 94 -1.25 6.78 10.44
N TYR A 95 -1.76 6.69 9.20
CA TYR A 95 -1.49 7.68 8.17
C TYR A 95 -1.94 9.07 8.61
N LEU A 96 -3.21 9.25 8.96
CA LEU A 96 -3.77 10.56 9.32
C LEU A 96 -3.00 11.22 10.48
N VAL A 97 -2.62 10.45 11.49
CA VAL A 97 -1.85 11.01 12.62
C VAL A 97 -0.47 11.52 12.16
N ILE A 98 0.25 10.73 11.37
CA ILE A 98 1.61 11.07 10.92
C ILE A 98 1.56 12.18 9.86
N SER A 99 0.64 12.09 8.89
CA SER A 99 0.49 13.06 7.82
C SER A 99 -0.01 14.40 8.34
N SER A 100 -0.97 14.41 9.25
CA SER A 100 -1.47 15.65 9.85
C SER A 100 -0.34 16.44 10.52
N ILE A 101 0.53 15.77 11.28
CA ILE A 101 1.68 16.44 11.92
C ILE A 101 2.65 16.97 10.85
N ALA A 102 3.06 16.12 9.91
CA ALA A 102 4.04 16.48 8.88
C ALA A 102 3.55 17.61 7.95
N TYR A 103 2.30 17.54 7.51
CA TYR A 103 1.68 18.53 6.64
C TYR A 103 1.27 19.79 7.38
N ALA A 104 0.93 19.74 8.67
CA ALA A 104 0.72 20.96 9.46
C ALA A 104 2.02 21.76 9.56
N ILE A 105 3.15 21.10 9.82
CA ILE A 105 4.46 21.77 9.82
C ILE A 105 4.74 22.38 8.44
N LYS A 106 4.62 21.60 7.36
CA LYS A 106 4.90 22.08 6.00
C LYS A 106 3.99 23.25 5.61
N TYR A 107 2.68 23.11 5.75
CA TYR A 107 1.73 24.04 5.15
C TYR A 107 1.28 25.16 6.07
N PHE A 108 1.31 25.01 7.40
CA PHE A 108 0.97 26.12 8.29
C PHE A 108 2.19 26.93 8.72
N ILE A 109 3.36 26.31 8.89
CA ILE A 109 4.57 27.00 9.35
C ILE A 109 5.40 27.52 8.19
N LEU A 110 5.63 26.71 7.14
CA LEU A 110 6.52 27.11 6.04
C LEU A 110 5.77 27.85 4.92
N GLU A 111 4.60 27.35 4.53
CA GLU A 111 3.88 27.87 3.35
C GLU A 111 2.61 28.70 3.68
N PHE A 112 2.20 28.78 4.95
CA PHE A 112 1.02 29.52 5.42
C PHE A 112 -0.25 29.31 4.59
N SER A 113 -0.53 28.07 4.16
CA SER A 113 -1.64 27.71 3.27
C SER A 113 -2.50 26.57 3.82
N PHE A 114 -3.69 26.92 4.31
CA PHE A 114 -4.68 25.92 4.74
C PHE A 114 -5.19 25.04 3.60
N ARG A 115 -5.34 25.63 2.41
CA ARG A 115 -5.80 24.91 1.22
C ARG A 115 -4.87 23.76 0.85
N LYS A 116 -3.56 23.99 0.85
CA LYS A 116 -2.58 22.94 0.51
C LYS A 116 -2.52 21.81 1.55
N PHE A 117 -2.78 22.12 2.83
CA PHE A 117 -2.92 21.11 3.86
C PHE A 117 -4.06 20.13 3.55
N ILE A 118 -5.27 20.65 3.29
CA ILE A 118 -6.44 19.82 2.95
C ILE A 118 -6.19 19.04 1.65
N GLU A 119 -5.60 19.68 0.64
CA GLU A 119 -5.29 18.99 -0.61
C GLU A 119 -4.34 17.81 -0.40
N ALA A 120 -3.33 17.95 0.47
CA ALA A 120 -2.37 16.90 0.75
C ALA A 120 -2.94 15.79 1.63
N GLU A 121 -3.67 16.14 2.70
CA GLU A 121 -4.23 15.19 3.67
C GLU A 121 -5.26 14.24 3.03
N PHE A 122 -6.03 14.73 2.06
CA PHE A 122 -7.05 13.95 1.35
C PHE A 122 -6.59 13.47 -0.03
N PHE A 123 -5.27 13.42 -0.28
CA PHE A 123 -4.66 12.94 -1.51
C PHE A 123 -5.04 13.70 -2.80
N ILE A 124 -5.70 14.85 -2.70
CA ILE A 124 -6.09 15.68 -3.87
C ILE A 124 -4.82 16.15 -4.60
N SER A 125 -3.79 16.54 -3.86
CA SER A 125 -2.48 16.90 -4.43
C SER A 125 -1.86 15.76 -5.24
N PHE A 126 -2.11 14.51 -4.87
CA PHE A 126 -1.58 13.37 -5.63
C PHE A 126 -2.28 13.27 -6.99
N TRP A 127 -3.61 13.26 -7.00
CA TRP A 127 -4.38 13.11 -8.25
C TRP A 127 -4.23 14.30 -9.20
N MET A 128 -4.07 15.52 -8.66
CA MET A 128 -4.03 16.74 -9.46
C MET A 128 -2.61 17.19 -9.81
N LYS A 129 -1.62 16.91 -8.94
CA LYS A 129 -0.27 17.47 -9.04
C LYS A 129 0.84 16.41 -8.97
N ASN A 130 0.49 15.12 -8.85
CA ASN A 130 1.43 14.01 -8.63
C ASN A 130 2.29 14.17 -7.37
N GLU A 131 1.77 14.84 -6.33
CA GLU A 131 2.48 15.10 -5.08
C GLU A 131 1.81 14.43 -3.87
N GLY A 132 2.62 13.97 -2.93
CA GLY A 132 2.14 13.45 -1.63
C GLY A 132 2.14 11.93 -1.54
N ALA A 133 1.34 11.40 -0.61
CA ALA A 133 1.37 10.00 -0.20
C ALA A 133 0.64 9.06 -1.19
N TRP A 134 1.15 8.98 -2.41
CA TRP A 134 0.56 8.21 -3.52
C TRP A 134 0.24 6.75 -3.17
N TYR A 135 1.13 6.08 -2.43
CA TYR A 135 0.95 4.68 -2.05
C TYR A 135 -0.31 4.49 -1.21
N ILE A 136 -0.52 5.36 -0.21
CA ILE A 136 -1.70 5.29 0.67
C ILE A 136 -2.96 5.63 -0.12
N ALA A 137 -2.91 6.62 -1.02
CA ALA A 137 -4.03 6.97 -1.90
C ALA A 137 -4.50 5.77 -2.72
N VAL A 138 -3.57 5.09 -3.40
CA VAL A 138 -3.88 3.92 -4.24
C VAL A 138 -4.37 2.75 -3.38
N VAL A 139 -3.72 2.47 -2.25
CA VAL A 139 -4.15 1.38 -1.35
C VAL A 139 -5.53 1.62 -0.76
N ALA A 140 -5.87 2.87 -0.43
CA ALA A 140 -7.22 3.23 0.03
C ALA A 140 -8.27 2.90 -1.04
N VAL A 141 -8.04 3.26 -2.30
CA VAL A 141 -8.92 2.90 -3.42
C VAL A 141 -9.04 1.38 -3.55
N LEU A 142 -7.93 0.65 -3.49
CA LEU A 142 -7.93 -0.82 -3.55
C LEU A 142 -8.73 -1.43 -2.41
N TYR A 143 -8.65 -0.90 -1.19
CA TYR A 143 -9.42 -1.39 -0.05
C TYR A 143 -10.92 -1.12 -0.18
N VAL A 144 -11.32 -0.03 -0.85
CA VAL A 144 -12.73 0.24 -1.18
C VAL A 144 -13.23 -0.76 -2.23
N VAL A 145 -12.45 -1.00 -3.28
CA VAL A 145 -12.84 -1.85 -4.43
C VAL A 145 -12.81 -3.35 -4.08
N TYR A 146 -11.90 -3.78 -3.20
CA TYR A 146 -11.65 -5.21 -2.98
C TYR A 146 -12.87 -6.04 -2.55
N PRO A 147 -13.73 -5.60 -1.62
CA PRO A 147 -14.92 -6.37 -1.25
C PRO A 147 -15.90 -6.62 -2.41
N VAL A 148 -15.97 -5.70 -3.38
CA VAL A 148 -16.77 -5.89 -4.59
C VAL A 148 -16.20 -7.04 -5.42
N LEU A 149 -14.89 -7.04 -5.66
CA LEU A 149 -14.19 -8.12 -6.37
C LEU A 149 -14.36 -9.46 -5.66
N TYR A 150 -14.29 -9.46 -4.32
CA TYR A 150 -14.50 -10.65 -3.50
C TYR A 150 -15.90 -11.25 -3.68
N ASN A 151 -16.94 -10.39 -3.67
CA ASN A 151 -18.32 -10.82 -3.85
C ASN A 151 -18.58 -11.38 -5.26
N ILE A 152 -18.00 -10.76 -6.30
CA ILE A 152 -18.06 -11.27 -7.68
C ILE A 152 -17.42 -12.67 -7.75
N GLN A 153 -16.24 -12.85 -7.15
CA GLN A 153 -15.55 -14.15 -7.14
C GLN A 153 -16.37 -15.24 -6.43
N LYS A 154 -17.04 -14.89 -5.32
CA LYS A 154 -17.88 -15.84 -4.56
C LYS A 154 -19.14 -16.22 -5.34
N SER A 155 -19.79 -15.25 -5.98
CA SER A 155 -20.98 -15.48 -6.83
C SER A 155 -20.68 -16.46 -7.97
N THR A 156 -19.54 -16.31 -8.64
CA THR A 156 -19.13 -17.22 -9.73
C THR A 156 -18.83 -18.64 -9.25
N LYS A 157 -18.36 -18.82 -8.01
CA LYS A 157 -18.17 -20.15 -7.42
C LYS A 157 -19.50 -20.81 -7.03
N GLY A 158 -20.48 -20.03 -6.59
CA GLY A 158 -21.83 -20.52 -6.26
C GLY A 158 -22.63 -20.97 -7.49
N LYS A 159 -22.34 -20.42 -8.68
CA LYS A 159 -22.97 -20.81 -9.96
C LYS A 159 -22.39 -22.09 -10.61
N LYS A 160 -21.39 -22.73 -10.00
CA LYS A 160 -20.78 -23.99 -10.49
C LYS A 160 -21.27 -25.23 -9.73
N LEU A 161 -22.44 -25.16 -9.11
CA LEU A 161 -23.14 -26.29 -8.48
C LEU A 161 -24.35 -26.68 -9.34
#